data_AF-A0A7S2D233-F1
#
_entry.id   AF-A0A7S2D233-F1
#
_cell.length_a   1.000
_cell.length_b   1.000
_cell.length_c   1.000
_cell.angle_alpha   90.00
_cell.angle_beta   90.00
_cell.angle_gamma   90.00
#
_symmetry.space_group_name_H-M   'P 1'
#
loop_
_entity.id
_entity.type
_entity.pdbx_description
1 polymer ?
#
loop_
_entity_poly.entity_id
_entity_poly.type
_entity_poly.pdbx_seq_one_letter_code
_entity_poly.pdbx_strand_id
1 'polypeptide(L)'
;GAVATWWFDGDNAPNPVSGATKRALTTSFGSICFGSLVVAVLKATVVVLRGLRDQANKSGRDGAAMIICCTEWLIRIIEGWMKYFNRWAFVFVAVYGLEFKEAGQKTHSLFRRLGWTAIVNDDLIQNSLALGCLVTGAFVGIVGFTYGMGAGLGSDNALELAIWGLVIGYFLTKVLMGLVDSAVATVFVCFAQDPKAFQRTHPELYEELVGSWAEMHGPVMRACGYSANEADDRI
;
A
#
# COMPACT_ATOMS: atom_id res chain seq x y z
N GLY A 1 -3.55 -1.71 -12.07
CA GLY A 1 -3.67 -1.06 -13.38
C GLY A 1 -2.56 -1.50 -14.31
N ALA A 2 -1.50 -0.71 -14.46
CA ALA A 2 -0.39 -1.02 -15.39
C ALA A 2 0.31 -2.36 -15.09
N VAL A 3 0.59 -2.65 -13.82
CA VAL A 3 1.18 -3.93 -13.37
C VAL A 3 0.28 -5.13 -13.70
N ALA A 4 -1.04 -4.96 -13.65
CA ALA A 4 -1.97 -6.02 -14.03
C ALA A 4 -2.01 -6.25 -15.54
N THR A 5 -1.92 -5.18 -16.34
CA THR A 5 -1.77 -5.34 -17.79
C THR A 5 -0.47 -6.05 -18.13
N TRP A 6 0.64 -5.74 -17.45
CA TRP A 6 1.88 -6.51 -17.58
C TRP A 6 1.71 -7.98 -17.17
N TRP A 7 0.98 -8.24 -16.08
CA TRP A 7 0.70 -9.61 -15.60
C TRP A 7 -0.07 -10.47 -16.63
N PHE A 8 -1.11 -9.91 -17.24
CA PHE A 8 -2.01 -10.66 -18.13
C PHE A 8 -1.56 -10.67 -19.59
N ASP A 9 -1.10 -9.53 -20.12
CA ASP A 9 -0.81 -9.34 -21.54
C ASP A 9 0.69 -9.34 -21.86
N GLY A 10 1.56 -9.30 -20.84
CA GLY A 10 3.02 -9.30 -20.99
C GLY A 10 3.56 -8.07 -21.68
N ASP A 11 4.66 -8.25 -22.41
CA ASP A 11 5.32 -7.18 -23.18
C ASP A 11 4.51 -6.75 -24.42
N ASN A 12 3.45 -7.47 -24.79
CA ASN A 12 2.66 -7.21 -25.99
C ASN A 12 1.59 -6.12 -25.80
N ALA A 13 1.41 -5.58 -24.60
CA ALA A 13 0.39 -4.57 -24.33
C ALA A 13 0.80 -3.16 -24.79
N PRO A 14 0.13 -2.54 -25.78
CA PRO A 14 0.43 -1.17 -26.18
C PRO A 14 -0.04 -0.18 -25.10
N ASN A 15 0.88 0.65 -24.61
CA ASN A 15 0.63 1.77 -23.68
C ASN A 15 -0.15 1.39 -22.39
N PRO A 16 0.38 0.47 -21.56
CA PRO A 16 -0.31 -0.06 -20.38
C PRO A 16 -0.65 1.02 -19.34
N VAL A 17 0.17 2.07 -19.24
CA VAL A 17 -0.04 3.20 -18.32
C VAL A 17 -1.24 4.05 -18.78
N SER A 18 -1.31 4.41 -20.06
CA SER A 18 -2.39 5.24 -20.59
C SER A 18 -3.74 4.51 -20.53
N GLY A 19 -3.78 3.22 -20.88
CA GLY A 19 -4.97 2.38 -20.76
C GLY A 19 -5.43 2.20 -19.31
N ALA A 20 -4.50 2.04 -18.36
CA ALA A 20 -4.83 1.99 -16.94
C ALA A 20 -5.39 3.32 -16.42
N THR A 21 -4.79 4.45 -16.81
CA THR A 21 -5.27 5.79 -16.43
C THR A 21 -6.68 6.06 -16.97
N LYS A 22 -6.96 5.69 -18.22
CA LYS A 22 -8.30 5.85 -18.81
C LYS A 22 -9.34 5.04 -18.03
N ARG A 23 -9.08 3.77 -17.72
CA ARG A 23 -9.98 2.92 -16.91
C ARG A 23 -10.16 3.46 -15.49
N ALA A 24 -9.08 3.97 -14.88
CA ALA A 24 -9.14 4.56 -13.55
C ALA A 24 -10.08 5.79 -13.52
N LEU A 25 -10.04 6.62 -14.56
CA LEU A 25 -10.83 7.85 -14.65
C LEU A 25 -12.28 7.64 -15.12
N THR A 26 -12.58 6.57 -15.85
CA THR A 26 -13.93 6.34 -16.38
C THR A 26 -14.72 5.31 -15.57
N THR A 27 -14.24 4.07 -15.52
CA THR A 27 -15.02 2.94 -14.97
C THR A 27 -14.83 2.78 -13.47
N SER A 28 -13.64 3.08 -12.96
CA SER A 28 -13.30 2.83 -11.55
C SER A 28 -13.48 4.05 -10.64
N PHE A 29 -13.66 5.25 -11.21
CA PHE A 29 -13.70 6.51 -10.46
C PHE A 29 -14.80 6.51 -9.40
N GLY A 30 -16.02 6.07 -9.73
CA GLY A 30 -17.14 6.02 -8.79
C GLY A 30 -16.87 5.14 -7.55
N SER A 31 -16.32 3.95 -7.77
CA SER A 31 -15.94 3.01 -6.70
C SER A 31 -14.83 3.58 -5.80
N ILE A 32 -13.84 4.27 -6.39
CA ILE A 32 -12.73 4.89 -5.66
C ILE A 32 -13.24 6.06 -4.81
N CYS A 33 -14.10 6.92 -5.38
CA CYS A 33 -14.72 8.03 -4.67
C CYS A 33 -15.58 7.54 -3.50
N PHE A 34 -16.41 6.52 -3.71
CA PHE A 34 -17.25 5.96 -2.65
C PHE A 34 -16.42 5.41 -1.48
N GLY A 35 -15.41 4.58 -1.76
CA GLY A 35 -14.52 4.06 -0.71
C GLY A 35 -13.79 5.19 0.04
N SER A 36 -13.31 6.20 -0.68
CA SER A 36 -12.61 7.35 -0.08
C SER A 36 -13.53 8.21 0.78
N LEU A 37 -14.79 8.38 0.39
CA LEU A 37 -15.80 9.12 1.15
C LEU A 37 -16.08 8.46 2.50
N VAL A 38 -16.20 7.12 2.55
CA VAL A 38 -16.43 6.39 3.80
C VAL A 38 -15.30 6.65 4.82
N VAL A 39 -14.05 6.59 4.37
CA VAL A 39 -12.89 6.89 5.23
C VAL A 39 -12.85 8.37 5.62
N ALA A 40 -13.23 9.27 4.71
CA ALA A 40 -13.29 10.71 5.01
C ALA A 40 -14.34 11.04 6.07
N VAL A 41 -15.50 10.39 6.05
CA VAL A 41 -16.54 10.55 7.09
C VAL A 41 -16.01 10.08 8.45
N LEU A 42 -15.37 8.91 8.52
CA LEU A 42 -14.76 8.43 9.77
C LEU A 42 -13.71 9.41 10.32
N LYS A 43 -12.83 9.92 9.45
CA LYS A 43 -11.86 10.96 9.80
C LYS A 43 -12.54 12.22 10.34
N ALA A 44 -13.59 12.70 9.67
CA ALA A 44 -14.32 13.87 10.10
C ALA A 44 -14.93 13.65 11.49
N THR A 45 -15.51 12.47 11.76
CA THR A 45 -16.02 12.12 13.08
C THR A 45 -14.91 12.13 14.15
N VAL A 46 -13.72 11.61 13.88
CA VAL A 46 -12.59 11.65 14.82
C VAL A 46 -12.17 13.10 15.13
N VAL A 47 -12.13 13.97 14.12
CA VAL A 47 -11.79 15.39 14.30
C VAL A 47 -12.84 16.09 15.17
N VAL A 48 -14.13 15.84 14.94
CA VAL A 48 -15.22 16.38 15.76
C VAL A 48 -15.12 15.89 17.20
N LEU A 49 -14.87 14.60 17.42
CA LEU A 49 -14.71 14.04 18.77
C LEU A 49 -13.53 14.64 19.52
N ARG A 50 -12.40 14.88 18.84
CA ARG A 50 -11.25 15.60 19.44
C ARG A 50 -11.63 17.02 19.85
N GLY A 51 -12.36 17.74 19.00
CA GLY A 51 -12.87 19.07 19.32
C GLY A 51 -13.79 19.08 20.55
N LEU A 52 -14.68 18.09 20.66
CA LEU A 52 -15.57 17.92 21.82
C LEU A 52 -14.80 17.53 23.09
N ARG A 53 -13.77 16.68 22.97
CA ARG A 53 -12.89 16.31 24.08
C ARG A 53 -12.17 17.51 24.65
N ASP A 54 -11.61 18.36 23.78
CA ASP A 54 -10.88 19.56 24.21
C ASP A 54 -11.80 20.58 24.89
N GLN A 55 -13.09 20.64 24.49
CA GLN A 55 -14.10 21.46 25.17
C GLN A 55 -14.53 20.87 26.52
N ALA A 56 -14.70 19.55 26.61
CA ALA A 56 -15.06 18.86 27.85
C ALA A 56 -13.96 18.97 28.92
N ASN A 57 -12.69 18.87 28.50
CA ASN A 57 -11.52 19.07 29.36
C ASN A 57 -11.44 20.50 29.90
N LYS A 58 -11.76 21.52 29.08
CA LYS A 58 -11.79 22.92 29.52
C LYS A 58 -12.93 23.22 30.50
N SER A 59 -14.01 22.46 30.43
CA SER A 59 -15.21 22.63 31.27
C SER A 59 -15.18 21.79 32.55
N GLY A 60 -14.09 21.06 32.85
CA GLY A 60 -13.94 20.26 34.07
C GLY A 60 -14.90 19.07 34.16
N ARG A 61 -15.37 18.54 33.03
CA ARG A 61 -16.31 17.39 32.97
C ARG A 61 -15.56 16.09 32.70
N ASP A 62 -14.81 15.61 33.69
CA ASP A 62 -13.90 14.45 33.56
C ASP A 62 -14.61 13.17 33.09
N GLY A 63 -15.85 12.92 33.54
CA GLY A 63 -16.63 11.76 33.12
C GLY A 63 -17.02 11.78 31.62
N ALA A 64 -17.36 12.95 31.08
CA ALA A 64 -17.69 13.10 29.66
C ALA A 64 -16.43 12.99 28.79
N ALA A 65 -15.30 13.52 29.27
CA ALA A 65 -14.01 13.42 28.58
C ALA A 65 -13.54 11.96 28.43
N MET A 66 -13.74 11.12 29.45
CA MET A 66 -13.37 9.70 29.40
C MET A 66 -14.20 8.94 28.33
N ILE A 67 -15.51 9.15 28.27
CA ILE A 67 -16.37 8.49 27.27
C ILE A 67 -16.02 8.92 25.84
N ILE A 68 -15.75 10.22 25.64
CA ILE A 68 -15.31 10.74 24.34
C ILE A 68 -13.97 10.13 23.95
N CYS A 69 -13.03 9.97 24.90
CA CYS A 69 -11.75 9.33 24.66
C CYS A 69 -11.89 7.86 24.21
N CYS A 70 -12.71 7.07 24.92
CA CYS A 70 -12.98 5.67 24.54
C CYS A 70 -13.61 5.57 23.14
N THR A 71 -14.54 6.47 22.82
CA THR A 71 -15.20 6.52 21.51
C THR A 71 -14.21 6.94 20.42
N GLU A 72 -13.38 7.94 20.67
CA GLU A 72 -12.33 8.39 19.75
C GLU A 72 -11.37 7.23 19.42
N TRP A 73 -10.93 6.50 20.43
CA TRP A 73 -10.04 5.35 20.25
C TRP A 73 -10.69 4.24 19.40
N LEU A 74 -11.94 3.90 19.67
CA LEU A 74 -12.68 2.89 18.90
C LEU A 74 -12.82 3.31 17.44
N ILE A 75 -13.20 4.56 17.16
CA ILE A 75 -13.36 5.05 15.79
C ILE A 75 -12.01 5.12 15.08
N ARG A 76 -10.92 5.51 15.77
CA ARG A 76 -9.57 5.48 15.17
C ARG A 76 -9.15 4.08 14.74
N ILE A 77 -9.49 3.05 15.52
CA ILE A 77 -9.24 1.65 15.15
C ILE A 77 -10.04 1.31 13.89
N ILE A 78 -11.34 1.60 13.87
CA ILE A 78 -12.21 1.34 12.71
C ILE A 78 -11.70 2.09 11.47
N GLU A 79 -11.29 3.35 11.62
CA GLU A 79 -10.71 4.16 10.55
C GLU A 79 -9.43 3.51 9.99
N GLY A 80 -8.55 3.00 10.87
CA GLY A 80 -7.35 2.26 10.48
C GLY A 80 -7.66 1.01 9.66
N TRP A 81 -8.56 0.16 10.17
CA TRP A 81 -9.01 -1.04 9.47
C TRP A 81 -9.68 -0.73 8.14
N MET A 82 -10.52 0.31 8.08
CA MET A 82 -11.22 0.72 6.87
C MET A 82 -10.26 1.24 5.80
N LYS A 83 -9.25 2.04 6.18
CA LYS A 83 -8.19 2.47 5.26
C LYS A 83 -7.43 1.28 4.68
N TYR A 84 -7.05 0.36 5.54
CA TYR A 84 -6.33 -0.84 5.13
C TYR A 84 -7.16 -1.66 4.14
N PHE A 85 -8.41 -1.97 4.50
CA PHE A 85 -9.34 -2.70 3.64
C PHE A 85 -9.56 -1.99 2.28
N ASN A 86 -9.73 -0.67 2.29
CA ASN A 86 -9.91 0.11 1.07
C ASN A 86 -8.69 0.06 0.14
N ARG A 87 -7.46 0.07 0.68
CA ARG A 87 -6.24 -0.08 -0.14
C ARG A 87 -6.31 -1.36 -0.98
N TRP A 88 -6.66 -2.48 -0.35
CA TRP A 88 -6.78 -3.77 -1.04
C TRP A 88 -7.99 -3.85 -1.98
N ALA A 89 -9.14 -3.29 -1.56
CA ALA A 89 -10.32 -3.22 -2.42
C ALA A 89 -10.06 -2.39 -3.69
N PHE A 90 -9.30 -1.29 -3.59
CA PHE A 90 -8.93 -0.47 -4.74
C PHE A 90 -7.99 -1.21 -5.70
N VAL A 91 -7.13 -2.11 -5.21
CA VAL A 91 -6.35 -3.01 -6.08
C VAL A 91 -7.30 -3.88 -6.89
N PHE A 92 -8.29 -4.53 -6.27
CA PHE A 92 -9.28 -5.34 -7.01
C PHE A 92 -10.07 -4.52 -8.05
N VAL A 93 -10.51 -3.31 -7.70
CA VAL A 93 -11.17 -2.40 -8.64
C VAL A 93 -10.23 -2.04 -9.81
N ALA A 94 -8.95 -1.79 -9.54
CA ALA A 94 -7.96 -1.38 -10.54
C ALA A 94 -7.45 -2.52 -11.44
N VAL A 95 -7.56 -3.78 -10.99
CA VAL A 95 -7.17 -4.97 -11.75
C VAL A 95 -8.36 -5.48 -12.57
N TYR A 96 -9.50 -5.68 -11.92
CA TYR A 96 -10.65 -6.39 -12.50
C TYR A 96 -11.80 -5.46 -12.92
N GLY A 97 -11.73 -4.16 -12.63
CA GLY A 97 -12.77 -3.20 -13.00
C GLY A 97 -14.10 -3.40 -12.25
N LEU A 98 -14.07 -4.03 -11.08
CA LEU A 98 -15.28 -4.40 -10.34
C LEU A 98 -15.90 -3.20 -9.59
N GLU A 99 -17.19 -3.31 -9.27
CA GLU A 99 -17.85 -2.39 -8.34
C GLU A 99 -17.26 -2.53 -6.93
N PHE A 100 -17.26 -1.44 -6.15
CA PHE A 100 -16.68 -1.42 -4.80
C PHE A 100 -17.22 -2.52 -3.88
N LYS A 101 -18.53 -2.83 -3.98
CA LYS A 101 -19.16 -3.89 -3.17
C LYS A 101 -18.60 -5.28 -3.50
N GLU A 102 -18.45 -5.60 -4.78
CA GLU A 102 -17.90 -6.89 -5.22
C GLU A 102 -16.39 -6.97 -4.89
N ALA A 103 -15.65 -5.89 -5.14
CA ALA A 103 -14.24 -5.78 -4.79
C ALA A 103 -14.01 -5.98 -3.29
N GLY A 104 -14.87 -5.41 -2.45
CA GLY A 104 -14.85 -5.62 -0.99
C GLY A 104 -15.09 -7.08 -0.60
N GLN A 105 -16.06 -7.75 -1.22
CA GLN A 105 -16.33 -9.17 -0.95
C GLN A 105 -15.13 -10.06 -1.33
N LYS A 106 -14.49 -9.81 -2.47
CA LYS A 106 -13.27 -10.54 -2.89
C LYS A 106 -12.08 -10.23 -1.98
N THR A 107 -11.94 -8.98 -1.56
CA THR A 107 -10.90 -8.57 -0.60
C THR A 107 -11.10 -9.28 0.74
N HIS A 108 -12.33 -9.36 1.23
CA HIS A 108 -12.64 -10.05 2.47
C HIS A 108 -12.42 -11.57 2.38
N SER A 109 -12.78 -12.21 1.26
CA SER A 109 -12.51 -13.64 1.06
C SER A 109 -11.00 -13.92 0.93
N LEU A 110 -10.25 -13.02 0.30
CA LEU A 110 -8.79 -13.05 0.21
C LEU A 110 -8.16 -12.99 1.62
N PHE A 111 -8.57 -12.04 2.45
CA PHE A 111 -8.10 -11.93 3.83
C PHE A 111 -8.43 -13.14 4.69
N ARG A 112 -9.59 -13.77 4.48
CA ARG A 112 -9.94 -15.00 5.20
C ARG A 112 -9.02 -16.17 4.84
N ARG A 113 -8.50 -16.22 3.61
CA ARG A 113 -7.60 -17.28 3.13
C ARG A 113 -6.16 -17.05 3.56
N LEU A 114 -5.67 -15.82 3.48
CA LEU A 114 -4.28 -15.47 3.78
C LEU A 114 -4.03 -15.14 5.26
N GLY A 115 -5.08 -14.73 5.98
CA GLY A 115 -5.02 -14.45 7.41
C GLY A 115 -3.98 -13.39 7.79
N TRP A 116 -3.32 -13.64 8.93
CA TRP A 116 -2.33 -12.75 9.54
C TRP A 116 -1.05 -12.57 8.71
N THR A 117 -0.73 -13.52 7.82
CA THR A 117 0.49 -13.47 7.00
C THR A 117 0.49 -12.27 6.06
N ALA A 118 -0.66 -11.92 5.49
CA ALA A 118 -0.78 -10.74 4.62
C ALA A 118 -0.50 -9.43 5.38
N ILE A 119 -0.93 -9.35 6.64
CA ILE A 119 -0.73 -8.16 7.49
C ILE A 119 0.75 -8.02 7.87
N VAL A 120 1.38 -9.12 8.31
CA VAL A 120 2.80 -9.10 8.70
C VAL A 120 3.68 -8.77 7.50
N ASN A 121 3.42 -9.35 6.33
CA ASN A 121 4.19 -9.05 5.13
C ASN A 121 4.05 -7.58 4.71
N ASP A 122 2.83 -7.02 4.77
CA ASP A 122 2.60 -5.61 4.43
C ASP A 122 3.32 -4.65 5.39
N ASP A 123 3.32 -4.94 6.70
CA ASP A 123 4.04 -4.14 7.71
C ASP A 123 5.56 -4.19 7.49
N LEU A 124 6.10 -5.39 7.21
CA LEU A 124 7.53 -5.57 6.88
C LEU A 124 7.93 -4.81 5.61
N ILE A 125 7.11 -4.88 4.56
CA ILE A 125 7.33 -4.13 3.32
C ILE A 125 7.32 -2.62 3.61
N GLN A 126 6.31 -2.11 4.29
CA GLN A 126 6.20 -0.68 4.58
C GLN A 126 7.36 -0.16 5.43
N ASN A 127 7.79 -0.92 6.43
CA ASN A 127 8.93 -0.56 7.26
C ASN A 127 10.25 -0.60 6.46
N SER A 128 10.46 -1.64 5.65
CA SER A 128 11.62 -1.75 4.76
C SER A 128 11.71 -0.58 3.78
N LEU A 129 10.60 -0.27 3.10
CA LEU A 129 10.50 0.88 2.20
C LEU A 129 10.73 2.21 2.92
N ALA A 130 10.30 2.32 4.18
CA ALA A 130 10.53 3.52 4.99
C ALA A 130 12.00 3.72 5.36
N LEU A 131 12.71 2.66 5.72
CA LEU A 131 14.15 2.71 5.94
C LEU A 131 14.89 3.14 4.67
N GLY A 132 14.51 2.58 3.51
CA GLY A 132 15.07 2.98 2.22
C GLY A 132 14.89 4.48 1.94
N CYS A 133 13.71 5.04 2.23
CA CYS A 133 13.47 6.48 2.09
C CYS A 133 14.32 7.33 3.02
N LEU A 134 14.52 6.88 4.26
CA LEU A 134 15.33 7.59 5.25
C LEU A 134 16.81 7.61 4.85
N VAL A 135 17.32 6.48 4.36
CA VAL A 135 18.71 6.38 3.87
C VAL A 135 18.93 7.29 2.66
N THR A 136 18.03 7.27 1.68
CA THR A 136 18.14 8.15 0.51
C THR A 136 18.02 9.62 0.88
N GLY A 137 17.09 9.97 1.78
CA GLY A 137 16.96 11.34 2.30
C GLY A 137 18.22 11.81 3.03
N ALA A 138 18.79 10.96 3.90
CA ALA A 138 20.04 11.26 4.60
C ALA A 138 21.21 11.45 3.62
N PHE A 139 21.31 10.61 2.58
CA PHE A 139 22.34 10.73 1.55
C PHE A 139 22.27 12.07 0.81
N VAL A 140 21.08 12.48 0.35
CA VAL A 140 20.88 13.78 -0.31
C VAL A 140 21.19 14.94 0.64
N GLY A 141 20.82 14.83 1.92
CA GLY A 141 21.16 15.82 2.94
C GLY A 141 22.67 15.98 3.15
N ILE A 142 23.41 14.87 3.21
CA ILE A 142 24.88 14.89 3.33
C ILE A 142 25.53 15.51 2.09
N VAL A 143 25.07 15.14 0.89
CA VAL A 143 25.57 15.74 -0.36
C VAL A 143 25.30 17.25 -0.37
N GLY A 144 24.10 17.67 0.03
CA GLY A 144 23.75 19.10 0.19
C GLY A 144 24.69 19.83 1.15
N PHE A 145 24.96 19.24 2.32
CA PHE A 145 25.88 19.82 3.30
C PHE A 145 27.31 20.00 2.74
N THR A 146 27.85 18.94 2.12
CA THR A 146 29.21 18.97 1.56
C THR A 146 29.34 19.99 0.41
N TYR A 147 28.31 20.11 -0.43
CA TYR A 147 28.24 21.12 -1.48
C TYR A 147 28.17 22.54 -0.91
N GLY A 148 27.34 22.76 0.12
CA GLY A 148 27.23 24.07 0.79
C GLY A 148 28.56 24.53 1.38
N MET A 149 29.26 23.64 2.08
CA MET A 149 30.60 23.91 2.62
C MET A 149 31.64 24.17 1.52
N GLY A 150 31.62 23.39 0.43
CA GLY A 150 32.55 23.54 -0.70
C GLY A 150 32.34 24.83 -1.51
N ALA A 151 31.11 25.33 -1.57
CA ALA A 151 30.76 26.60 -2.22
C ALA A 151 31.02 27.84 -1.33
N GLY A 152 31.52 27.66 -0.10
CA GLY A 152 31.81 28.76 0.82
C GLY A 152 30.57 29.39 1.45
N LEU A 153 29.43 28.72 1.44
CA LEU A 153 28.29 29.13 2.26
C LEU A 153 28.67 28.95 3.73
N GLY A 154 28.36 29.94 4.57
CA GLY A 154 28.55 29.81 6.02
C GLY A 154 27.87 28.55 6.57
N SER A 155 28.36 28.05 7.71
CA SER A 155 27.88 26.81 8.34
C SER A 155 26.36 26.74 8.46
N ASP A 156 25.73 27.87 8.76
CA ASP A 156 24.28 27.96 8.98
C ASP A 156 23.50 27.74 7.68
N ASN A 157 23.97 28.34 6.59
CA ASN A 157 23.36 28.20 5.25
C ASN A 157 23.60 26.79 4.68
N ALA A 158 24.74 26.17 4.99
CA ALA A 158 25.02 24.79 4.59
C ALA A 158 24.12 23.77 5.33
N LEU A 159 23.83 24.02 6.62
CA LEU A 159 22.88 23.21 7.39
C LEU A 159 21.45 23.38 6.88
N GLU A 160 21.03 24.60 6.54
CA GLU A 160 19.71 24.84 5.96
C GLU A 160 19.54 24.08 4.63
N LEU A 161 20.55 24.12 3.75
CA LEU A 161 20.55 23.37 2.50
C LEU A 161 20.47 21.84 2.74
N ALA A 162 21.16 21.34 3.75
CA ALA A 162 21.15 19.93 4.12
C ALA A 162 19.76 19.47 4.61
N ILE A 163 19.09 20.30 5.43
CA ILE A 163 17.73 20.01 5.94
C ILE A 163 16.73 19.99 4.78
N TRP A 164 16.75 20.99 3.91
CA TRP A 164 15.86 21.02 2.74
C TRP A 164 16.16 19.88 1.76
N GLY A 165 17.44 19.55 1.54
CA GLY A 165 17.86 18.41 0.73
C GLY A 165 17.34 17.08 1.29
N LEU A 166 17.44 16.89 2.61
CA LEU A 166 16.90 15.70 3.29
C LEU A 166 15.38 15.59 3.13
N VAL A 167 14.66 16.69 3.37
CA VAL A 167 13.20 16.73 3.26
C VAL A 167 12.76 16.40 1.84
N ILE A 168 13.32 17.09 0.84
CA ILE A 168 12.97 16.88 -0.58
C ILE A 168 13.34 15.46 -1.01
N GLY A 169 14.55 14.98 -0.66
CA GLY A 169 15.01 13.64 -0.99
C GLY A 169 14.14 12.55 -0.38
N TYR A 170 13.72 12.72 0.88
CA TYR A 170 12.81 11.80 1.56
C TYR A 170 11.44 11.77 0.88
N PHE A 171 10.82 12.93 0.62
CA PHE A 171 9.50 12.99 -0.01
C PHE A 171 9.51 12.44 -1.44
N LEU A 172 10.52 12.76 -2.24
CA LEU A 172 10.65 12.24 -3.60
C LEU A 172 10.79 10.72 -3.60
N THR A 173 11.66 10.19 -2.75
CA THR A 173 11.84 8.73 -2.60
C THR A 173 10.57 8.07 -2.09
N LYS A 174 9.84 8.71 -1.16
CA LYS A 174 8.55 8.20 -0.65
C LYS A 174 7.50 8.07 -1.73
N VAL A 175 7.40 9.02 -2.66
CA VAL A 175 6.47 8.92 -3.80
C VAL A 175 6.83 7.72 -4.67
N LEU A 176 8.13 7.52 -4.97
CA LEU A 176 8.59 6.38 -5.75
C LEU A 176 8.34 5.04 -5.03
N MET A 177 8.65 4.95 -3.74
CA MET A 177 8.38 3.75 -2.94
C MET A 177 6.89 3.45 -2.82
N GLY A 178 6.02 4.47 -2.87
CA GLY A 178 4.57 4.28 -2.95
C GLY A 178 4.13 3.57 -4.24
N LEU A 179 4.83 3.77 -5.36
CA LEU A 179 4.59 3.02 -6.59
C LEU A 179 4.98 1.55 -6.42
N VAL A 180 6.11 1.28 -5.78
CA VAL A 180 6.58 -0.08 -5.48
C VAL A 180 5.59 -0.80 -4.56
N ASP A 181 5.15 -0.15 -3.49
CA ASP A 181 4.15 -0.66 -2.56
C ASP A 181 2.84 -1.06 -3.28
N SER A 182 2.35 -0.19 -4.17
CA SER A 182 1.16 -0.46 -4.98
C SER A 182 1.37 -1.60 -5.98
N ALA A 183 2.57 -1.71 -6.57
CA ALA A 183 2.93 -2.78 -7.49
C ALA A 183 2.97 -4.13 -6.77
N VAL A 184 3.62 -4.21 -5.60
CA VAL A 184 3.69 -5.44 -4.79
C VAL A 184 2.30 -5.90 -4.36
N ALA A 185 1.44 -4.99 -3.88
CA ALA A 185 0.06 -5.33 -3.54
C ALA A 185 -0.73 -5.84 -4.77
N THR A 186 -0.48 -5.26 -5.95
CA THR A 186 -1.11 -5.71 -7.21
C THR A 186 -0.65 -7.11 -7.60
N VAL A 187 0.66 -7.37 -7.59
CA VAL A 187 1.25 -8.68 -7.89
C VAL A 187 0.69 -9.74 -6.94
N PHE A 188 0.65 -9.43 -5.63
CA PHE A 188 0.11 -10.35 -4.64
C PHE A 188 -1.36 -10.70 -4.88
N VAL A 189 -2.21 -9.71 -5.20
CA VAL A 189 -3.62 -9.96 -5.53
C VAL A 189 -3.76 -10.76 -6.83
N CYS A 190 -2.96 -10.46 -7.85
CA CYS A 190 -3.01 -11.18 -9.13
C CYS A 190 -2.58 -12.64 -8.94
N PHE A 191 -1.49 -12.87 -8.21
CA PHE A 191 -1.01 -14.21 -7.89
C PHE A 191 -2.01 -15.02 -7.07
N ALA A 192 -2.67 -14.40 -6.08
CA ALA A 192 -3.65 -15.09 -5.25
C ALA A 192 -4.94 -15.48 -6.00
N GLN A 193 -5.27 -14.78 -7.10
CA GLN A 193 -6.52 -14.95 -7.83
C GLN A 193 -6.38 -15.79 -9.11
N ASP A 194 -5.32 -15.56 -9.89
CA ASP A 194 -5.02 -16.33 -11.11
C ASP A 194 -3.50 -16.39 -11.40
N PRO A 195 -2.79 -17.36 -10.81
CA PRO A 195 -1.37 -17.57 -11.09
C PRO A 195 -1.11 -18.23 -12.45
N LYS A 196 -2.12 -18.89 -13.05
CA LYS A 196 -1.96 -19.57 -14.34
C LYS A 196 -1.81 -18.57 -15.49
N ALA A 197 -2.46 -17.41 -15.37
CA ALA A 197 -2.25 -16.31 -16.30
C ALA A 197 -0.77 -15.89 -16.34
N PHE A 198 -0.10 -15.84 -15.19
CA PHE A 198 1.32 -15.47 -15.13
C PHE A 198 2.24 -16.51 -15.75
N GLN A 199 1.97 -17.81 -15.49
CA GLN A 199 2.74 -18.90 -16.08
C GLN A 199 2.72 -18.86 -17.62
N ARG A 200 1.61 -18.44 -18.23
CA ARG A 200 1.48 -18.34 -19.70
C ARG A 200 2.28 -17.17 -20.28
N THR A 201 2.37 -16.08 -19.54
CA THR A 201 2.97 -14.83 -20.02
C THR A 201 4.45 -14.74 -19.68
N HIS A 202 4.87 -15.25 -18.50
CA HIS A 202 6.25 -15.20 -17.99
C HIS A 202 6.61 -16.50 -17.25
N PRO A 203 6.94 -17.59 -17.96
CA PRO A 203 7.21 -18.89 -17.34
C PRO A 203 8.46 -18.88 -16.43
N GLU A 204 9.55 -18.23 -16.84
CA GLU A 204 10.80 -18.19 -16.06
C GLU A 204 10.62 -17.44 -14.72
N LEU A 205 9.95 -16.28 -14.74
CA LEU A 205 9.66 -15.49 -13.54
C LEU A 205 8.67 -16.20 -12.60
N TYR A 206 7.76 -17.01 -13.16
CA TYR A 206 6.84 -17.81 -12.36
C TYR A 206 7.57 -18.87 -11.54
N GLU A 207 8.53 -19.59 -12.15
CA GLU A 207 9.33 -20.60 -11.46
C GLU A 207 10.16 -19.98 -10.33
N GLU A 208 10.82 -18.84 -10.57
CA GLU A 208 11.58 -18.13 -9.54
C GLU A 208 10.69 -17.65 -8.38
N LEU A 209 9.52 -17.08 -8.70
CA LEU A 209 8.57 -16.59 -7.70
C LEU A 209 8.02 -17.75 -6.86
N VAL A 210 7.60 -18.84 -7.48
CA VAL A 210 7.07 -20.02 -6.78
C VAL A 210 8.15 -20.70 -5.95
N GLY A 211 9.39 -20.80 -6.47
CA GLY A 211 10.54 -21.32 -5.73
C GLY A 211 10.80 -20.51 -4.46
N SER A 212 10.96 -19.20 -4.60
CA SER A 212 11.18 -18.29 -3.46
C SER A 212 10.03 -18.30 -2.46
N TRP A 213 8.78 -18.39 -2.95
CA TRP A 213 7.60 -18.44 -2.10
C TRP A 213 7.46 -19.77 -1.37
N ALA A 214 7.90 -20.89 -1.98
CA ALA A 214 7.89 -22.22 -1.37
C ALA A 214 8.85 -22.30 -0.19
N GLU A 215 10.03 -21.68 -0.31
CA GLU A 215 11.02 -21.59 0.78
C GLU A 215 10.48 -20.80 1.98
N MET A 216 9.81 -19.67 1.73
CA MET A 216 9.32 -18.79 2.79
C MET A 216 8.00 -19.26 3.42
N HIS A 217 7.07 -19.84 2.63
CA HIS A 217 5.67 -20.07 3.02
C HIS A 217 5.13 -21.46 2.61
N GLY A 218 6.01 -22.47 2.48
CA GLY A 218 5.68 -23.83 2.07
C GLY A 218 4.46 -24.51 2.75
N PRO A 219 4.16 -24.31 4.04
CA PRO A 219 2.97 -24.85 4.68
C PRO A 219 1.66 -24.16 4.22
N VAL A 220 1.70 -22.85 3.98
CA VAL A 220 0.54 -22.04 3.57
C VAL A 220 0.16 -22.31 2.12
N MET A 221 1.14 -22.49 1.23
CA MET A 221 0.87 -22.89 -0.16
C MET A 221 0.14 -24.23 -0.25
N ARG A 222 0.58 -25.23 0.51
CA ARG A 222 -0.09 -26.53 0.58
C ARG A 222 -1.52 -26.44 1.09
N ALA A 223 -1.78 -25.59 2.08
CA ALA A 223 -3.12 -25.35 2.60
C ALA A 223 -4.04 -24.62 1.62
N CYS A 224 -3.49 -23.79 0.72
CA CYS A 224 -4.22 -23.11 -0.35
C CYS A 224 -4.37 -23.95 -1.63
N GLY A 225 -3.89 -25.21 -1.63
CA GLY A 225 -3.99 -26.12 -2.77
C GLY A 225 -2.91 -25.94 -3.84
N TYR A 226 -1.85 -25.17 -3.56
CA TYR A 226 -0.67 -25.09 -4.42
C TYR A 226 0.37 -26.08 -3.91
N SER A 227 0.42 -27.28 -4.49
CA SER A 227 1.51 -28.21 -4.24
C SER A 227 2.62 -27.98 -5.28
N ALA A 228 3.86 -27.91 -4.81
CA ALA A 228 5.04 -27.78 -5.68
C ALA A 228 5.21 -28.97 -6.67
N ASN A 229 4.42 -30.03 -6.52
CA ASN A 229 4.50 -31.26 -7.31
C ASN A 229 3.48 -31.34 -8.45
N GLU A 230 2.51 -30.42 -8.56
CA GLU A 230 1.55 -30.42 -9.68
C GLU A 230 2.07 -29.71 -10.94
N ALA A 231 3.25 -29.08 -10.87
CA ALA A 231 3.91 -28.52 -12.05
C ALA A 231 4.57 -29.60 -12.93
N ASP A 232 4.81 -30.80 -12.39
CA ASP A 232 5.47 -31.92 -13.10
C ASP A 232 4.45 -33.00 -13.56
N ASP A 233 3.37 -33.22 -12.80
CA ASP A 233 2.46 -34.37 -13.00
C ASP A 233 1.19 -34.09 -13.85
N ARG A 234 1.13 -32.99 -14.61
CA ARG A 234 0.03 -32.72 -15.56
C ARG A 234 0.51 -32.30 -16.96
N ILE A 235 1.59 -32.94 -17.41
CA ILE A 235 1.92 -33.07 -18.84
C ILE A 235 1.13 -34.24 -19.43
#